data_AF-A0A1F3EBC9-F1
#
_entry.id   AF-A0A1F3EBC9-F1
#
_cell.length_a   1.000
_cell.length_b   1.000
_cell.length_c   1.000
_cell.angle_alpha   90.00
_cell.angle_beta   90.00
_cell.angle_gamma   90.00
#
_symmetry.space_group_name_H-M   'P 1'
#
loop_
_entity.id
_entity.type
_entity.pdbx_description
1 polymer ?
#
loop_
_entity_poly.entity_id
_entity_poly.type
_entity_poly.pdbx_seq_one_letter_code
_entity_poly.pdbx_strand_id
1 'polypeptide(L)'
;MKFQETSKGDALYLNQQIQFHHVFDRLLDKIERADKMIVSSFAVTEAIIRRIIKNRYRIGEISLFLDFTVASRNMPITCFAEANVDALFLLNNHSKTIWVQSATGDQYLAVISNNATNNHRFECGFITGDRELIAIYLDEIEQMKLESVLFYGKR
;
A
#
# COMPACT_ATOMS: atom_id res chain seq x y z
N MET A 1 0.96 -15.61 -11.24
CA MET A 1 2.37 -15.85 -10.89
C MET A 1 2.46 -16.25 -9.42
N LYS A 2 3.35 -17.16 -9.02
CA LYS A 2 3.38 -17.70 -7.65
C LYS A 2 4.47 -17.03 -6.83
N PHE A 3 4.09 -16.41 -5.71
CA PHE A 3 5.02 -16.08 -4.64
C PHE A 3 5.54 -17.38 -4.03
N GLN A 4 6.82 -17.45 -3.73
CA GLN A 4 7.36 -18.53 -2.90
C GLN A 4 7.12 -18.13 -1.45
N GLU A 5 6.26 -18.88 -0.77
CA GLU A 5 5.80 -18.57 0.58
C GLU A 5 6.25 -19.62 1.58
N THR A 6 6.49 -19.19 2.81
CA THR A 6 6.66 -20.08 3.97
C THR A 6 5.31 -20.66 4.38
N SER A 7 5.32 -21.67 5.25
CA SER A 7 4.09 -22.22 5.85
C SER A 7 3.29 -21.20 6.66
N LYS A 8 3.94 -20.14 7.16
CA LYS A 8 3.31 -19.02 7.87
C LYS A 8 2.77 -17.95 6.93
N GLY A 9 3.02 -18.08 5.63
CA GLY A 9 2.58 -17.14 4.62
C GLY A 9 3.51 -15.94 4.43
N ASP A 10 4.72 -15.96 4.98
CA ASP A 10 5.74 -14.97 4.67
C ASP A 10 6.29 -15.23 3.26
N ALA A 11 6.71 -14.18 2.56
CA ALA A 11 7.30 -14.30 1.23
C ALA A 11 8.51 -13.40 1.11
N LEU A 12 9.55 -13.87 0.41
CA LEU A 12 10.65 -13.03 -0.04
C LEU A 12 10.76 -13.17 -1.55
N TYR A 13 11.01 -12.06 -2.23
CA TYR A 13 11.30 -12.11 -3.65
C TYR A 13 12.38 -11.11 -4.06
N LEU A 14 13.08 -11.47 -5.13
CA LEU A 14 14.00 -10.62 -5.87
C LEU A 14 13.92 -11.04 -7.35
N ASN A 15 13.06 -10.41 -8.13
CA ASN A 15 12.88 -10.73 -9.55
C ASN A 15 12.25 -9.57 -10.33
N GLN A 16 12.12 -9.72 -11.65
CA GLN A 16 11.55 -8.70 -12.53
C GLN A 16 10.04 -8.84 -12.76
N GLN A 17 9.44 -9.91 -12.25
CA GLN A 17 8.09 -10.32 -12.59
C GLN A 17 7.08 -9.82 -11.55
N ILE A 18 7.49 -9.64 -10.29
CA ILE A 18 6.64 -9.11 -9.23
C ILE A 18 6.61 -7.59 -9.31
N GLN A 19 5.40 -7.06 -9.34
CA GLN A 19 5.12 -5.63 -9.44
C GLN A 19 4.18 -5.26 -8.29
N PHE A 20 4.04 -3.96 -8.00
CA PHE A 20 3.24 -3.47 -6.87
C PHE A 20 1.83 -4.07 -6.86
N HIS A 21 1.18 -4.10 -8.02
CA HIS A 21 -0.19 -4.64 -8.14
C HIS A 21 -0.26 -6.14 -7.88
N HIS A 22 0.78 -6.92 -8.19
CA HIS A 22 0.84 -8.34 -7.87
C HIS A 22 0.86 -8.55 -6.35
N VAL A 23 1.58 -7.70 -5.60
CA VAL A 23 1.62 -7.74 -4.14
C VAL A 23 0.27 -7.30 -3.56
N PHE A 24 -0.30 -6.20 -4.07
CA PHE A 24 -1.63 -5.71 -3.68
C PHE A 24 -2.70 -6.79 -3.83
N ASP A 25 -2.81 -7.39 -5.02
CA ASP A 25 -3.79 -8.45 -5.30
C ASP A 25 -3.53 -9.66 -4.39
N ARG A 26 -2.26 -10.04 -4.21
CA ARG A 26 -1.91 -11.19 -3.36
C ARG A 26 -2.34 -10.99 -1.92
N LEU A 27 -2.09 -9.82 -1.34
CA LEU A 27 -2.49 -9.53 0.05
C LEU A 27 -3.99 -9.59 0.22
N LEU A 28 -4.76 -9.02 -0.71
CA LEU A 28 -6.22 -9.12 -0.70
C LEU A 28 -6.68 -10.58 -0.84
N ASP A 29 -6.07 -11.36 -1.71
CA ASP A 29 -6.41 -12.78 -1.90
C ASP A 29 -6.06 -13.65 -0.69
N LYS A 30 -5.04 -13.28 0.09
CA LYS A 30 -4.72 -13.97 1.34
C LYS A 30 -5.75 -13.71 2.44
N ILE A 31 -6.27 -12.49 2.50
CA ILE A 31 -7.13 -12.05 3.60
C ILE A 31 -8.62 -12.05 3.24
N GLU A 32 -8.94 -12.32 1.97
CA GLU A 32 -10.24 -12.25 1.31
C GLU A 32 -10.87 -10.84 1.31
N ARG A 33 -11.00 -10.23 2.49
CA ARG A 33 -11.49 -8.87 2.72
C ARG A 33 -10.61 -8.17 3.75
N ALA A 34 -10.09 -7.01 3.37
CA ALA A 34 -9.34 -6.13 4.27
C ALA A 34 -10.33 -5.17 4.93
N ASP A 35 -10.49 -5.25 6.25
CA ASP A 35 -11.23 -4.25 7.03
C ASP A 35 -10.47 -2.93 7.07
N LYS A 36 -9.14 -3.01 7.20
CA LYS A 36 -8.25 -1.87 7.11
C LYS A 36 -7.11 -2.16 6.15
N MET A 37 -6.76 -1.15 5.37
CA MET A 37 -5.63 -1.17 4.45
C MET A 37 -4.87 0.14 4.57
N ILE A 38 -3.54 0.05 4.62
CA ILE A 38 -2.64 1.20 4.56
C ILE A 38 -1.70 0.97 3.39
N VAL A 39 -1.66 1.94 2.48
CA VAL A 39 -0.71 1.95 1.38
C VAL A 39 0.18 3.17 1.54
N SER A 40 1.50 2.96 1.56
CA SER A 40 2.46 4.05 1.47
C SER A 40 3.27 3.89 0.20
N SER A 41 3.45 4.97 -0.56
CA SER A 41 4.30 4.96 -1.75
C SER A 41 4.84 6.35 -2.05
N PHE A 42 6.07 6.44 -2.57
CA PHE A 42 6.60 7.70 -3.07
C PHE A 42 5.73 8.32 -4.17
N ALA A 43 5.13 7.49 -5.03
CA ALA A 43 4.30 7.93 -6.14
C ALA A 43 3.20 6.92 -6.44
N VAL A 44 2.07 7.39 -6.95
CA VAL A 44 0.96 6.55 -7.40
C VAL A 44 0.62 6.81 -8.86
N THR A 45 0.09 5.79 -9.53
CA THR A 45 -0.45 5.88 -10.89
C THR A 45 -1.95 5.68 -10.89
N GLU A 46 -2.63 6.22 -11.91
CA GLU A 46 -4.06 6.04 -12.11
C GLU A 46 -4.47 4.56 -12.16
N ALA A 47 -3.64 3.70 -12.74
CA ALA A 47 -3.89 2.26 -12.82
C ALA A 47 -4.03 1.60 -11.44
N ILE A 48 -3.26 2.06 -10.45
CA ILE A 48 -3.34 1.56 -9.07
C ILE A 48 -4.58 2.10 -8.37
N ILE A 49 -4.94 3.36 -8.57
CA ILE A 49 -6.20 3.92 -8.04
C ILE A 49 -7.41 3.18 -8.64
N ARG A 50 -7.42 2.93 -9.96
CA ARG A 50 -8.48 2.12 -10.60
C ARG A 50 -8.55 0.71 -10.05
N ARG A 51 -7.41 0.13 -9.65
CA ARG A 51 -7.36 -1.20 -9.03
C ARG A 51 -7.93 -1.18 -7.61
N ILE A 52 -7.70 -0.12 -6.84
CA ILE A 52 -8.36 0.10 -5.54
C ILE A 52 -9.87 0.16 -5.74
N ILE A 53 -10.35 0.99 -6.68
CA ILE A 53 -11.79 1.11 -7.00
C ILE A 53 -12.39 -0.25 -7.37
N LYS A 54 -11.73 -1.00 -8.26
CA LYS A 54 -12.19 -2.33 -8.68
C LYS A 54 -12.30 -3.30 -7.49
N ASN A 55 -11.46 -3.16 -6.48
CA ASN A 55 -11.45 -4.01 -5.29
C ASN A 55 -12.14 -3.38 -4.08
N ARG A 56 -12.82 -2.23 -4.22
CA ARG A 56 -13.39 -1.49 -3.10
C ARG A 56 -14.38 -2.31 -2.28
N TYR A 57 -15.11 -3.23 -2.93
CA TYR A 57 -16.02 -4.16 -2.25
C TYR A 57 -15.33 -5.11 -1.25
N ARG A 58 -14.00 -5.26 -1.33
CA ARG A 58 -13.16 -6.07 -0.44
C ARG A 58 -12.35 -5.22 0.54
N ILE A 59 -12.52 -3.89 0.54
CA ILE A 59 -11.70 -2.96 1.32
C ILE A 59 -12.62 -2.06 2.14
N GLY A 60 -12.63 -2.24 3.46
CA GLY A 60 -13.40 -1.42 4.40
C GLY A 60 -12.89 0.01 4.44
N GLU A 61 -11.70 0.21 5.03
CA GLU A 61 -11.00 1.49 5.11
C GLU A 61 -9.65 1.43 4.38
N ILE A 62 -9.31 2.48 3.62
CA ILE A 62 -7.99 2.64 3.00
C ILE A 62 -7.40 4.01 3.26
N SER A 63 -6.22 4.02 3.89
CA SER A 63 -5.36 5.20 4.03
C SER A 63 -4.22 5.12 3.02
N LEU A 64 -3.97 6.22 2.30
CA LEU A 64 -2.90 6.35 1.33
C LEU A 64 -1.91 7.43 1.79
N PHE A 65 -0.62 7.11 1.77
CA PHE A 65 0.48 8.05 2.09
C PHE A 65 1.32 8.27 0.84
N LEU A 66 1.47 9.52 0.41
CA LEU A 66 2.24 9.89 -0.79
C LEU A 66 3.30 10.95 -0.48
N ASP A 67 4.32 11.02 -1.34
CA ASP A 67 5.28 12.10 -1.30
C ASP A 67 4.63 13.44 -1.67
N PHE A 68 4.81 14.46 -0.83
CA PHE A 68 4.24 15.78 -1.04
C PHE A 68 4.70 16.43 -2.34
N THR A 69 6.00 16.32 -2.67
CA THR A 69 6.58 16.97 -3.85
C THR A 69 6.05 16.33 -5.13
N VAL A 70 5.99 15.00 -5.16
CA VAL A 70 5.45 14.26 -6.30
C VAL A 70 3.96 14.48 -6.46
N ALA A 71 3.19 14.37 -5.38
CA ALA A 71 1.75 14.57 -5.39
C ALA A 71 1.37 15.99 -5.87
N SER A 72 2.11 17.01 -5.43
CA SER A 72 1.88 18.40 -5.83
C SER A 72 2.14 18.65 -7.32
N ARG A 73 3.09 17.92 -7.93
CA ARG A 73 3.40 18.02 -9.36
C ARG A 73 2.37 17.29 -10.24
N ASN A 74 1.56 16.40 -9.66
CA ASN A 74 0.55 15.62 -10.38
C ASN A 74 -0.82 15.75 -9.73
N MET A 75 -1.28 16.99 -9.55
CA MET A 75 -2.54 17.31 -8.90
C MET A 75 -3.77 16.56 -9.44
N PRO A 76 -3.93 16.34 -10.76
CA PRO A 76 -5.05 15.56 -11.27
C PRO A 76 -5.09 14.12 -10.73
N ILE A 77 -3.95 13.43 -10.68
CA ILE A 77 -3.87 12.07 -10.11
C ILE A 77 -4.04 12.11 -8.60
N THR A 78 -3.48 13.11 -7.92
CA THR A 78 -3.62 13.28 -6.47
C THR A 78 -5.08 13.49 -6.05
N CYS A 79 -5.82 14.37 -6.73
CA CYS A 79 -7.25 14.55 -6.49
C CYS A 79 -8.05 13.28 -6.85
N PHE A 80 -7.68 12.59 -7.93
CA PHE A 80 -8.32 11.31 -8.27
C PHE A 80 -8.07 10.25 -7.20
N ALA A 81 -6.89 10.21 -6.60
CA ALA A 81 -6.58 9.33 -5.48
C ALA A 81 -7.40 9.70 -4.24
N GLU A 82 -7.41 10.97 -3.83
CA GLU A 82 -8.16 11.47 -2.67
C GLU A 82 -9.65 11.11 -2.75
N ALA A 83 -10.27 11.29 -3.92
CA ALA A 83 -11.69 10.99 -4.11
C ALA A 83 -12.04 9.49 -4.00
N ASN A 84 -11.05 8.59 -4.01
CA ASN A 84 -11.24 7.14 -4.06
C ASN A 84 -10.58 6.39 -2.87
N VAL A 85 -10.08 7.11 -1.87
CA VAL A 85 -9.55 6.56 -0.62
C VAL A 85 -10.23 7.24 0.57
N ASP A 86 -10.14 6.64 1.76
CA ASP A 86 -10.77 7.21 2.96
C ASP A 86 -9.92 8.33 3.58
N ALA A 87 -8.60 8.23 3.45
CA ALA A 87 -7.67 9.28 3.85
C ALA A 87 -6.46 9.32 2.92
N LEU A 88 -6.04 10.54 2.53
CA LEU A 88 -4.82 10.78 1.77
C LEU A 88 -3.87 11.69 2.57
N PHE A 89 -2.73 11.17 2.98
CA PHE A 89 -1.70 11.88 3.70
C PHE A 89 -0.54 12.23 2.78
N LEU A 90 -0.08 13.48 2.84
CA LEU A 90 1.09 13.96 2.09
C LEU A 90 2.21 14.34 3.05
N LEU A 91 3.40 13.79 2.82
CA LEU A 91 4.60 14.06 3.62
C LEU A 91 5.86 13.82 2.78
N ASN A 92 7.05 14.09 3.32
CA ASN A 92 8.30 13.68 2.66
C ASN A 92 8.45 12.16 2.78
N ASN A 93 8.06 11.42 1.74
CA ASN A 93 7.83 9.97 1.85
C ASN A 93 8.50 9.20 0.73
N HIS A 94 9.49 8.36 1.03
CA HIS A 94 10.08 7.43 0.05
C HIS A 94 9.76 5.96 0.34
N SER A 95 8.95 5.66 1.36
CA SER A 95 8.57 4.28 1.67
C SER A 95 7.69 3.68 0.57
N LYS A 96 7.73 2.36 0.41
CA LYS A 96 6.72 1.62 -0.34
C LYS A 96 6.29 0.41 0.48
N THR A 97 5.08 0.48 1.00
CA THR A 97 4.54 -0.55 1.89
C THR A 97 3.06 -0.75 1.63
N ILE A 98 2.58 -1.96 1.90
CA ILE A 98 1.15 -2.29 1.92
C ILE A 98 0.89 -3.10 3.17
N TRP A 99 0.00 -2.61 4.02
CA TRP A 99 -0.50 -3.36 5.17
C TRP A 99 -1.99 -3.63 5.00
N VAL A 100 -2.41 -4.83 5.37
CA VAL A 100 -3.81 -5.25 5.39
C VAL A 100 -4.14 -5.95 6.69
N GLN A 101 -5.38 -5.78 7.15
CA GLN A 101 -5.93 -6.48 8.30
C GLN A 101 -7.39 -6.89 8.05
N SER A 102 -7.77 -8.10 8.47
CA SER A 102 -9.14 -8.62 8.41
C SER A 102 -9.91 -8.29 9.69
N ALA A 103 -11.23 -8.47 9.65
CA ALA A 103 -12.09 -8.47 10.83
C ALA A 103 -11.67 -9.50 11.90
N THR A 104 -11.10 -10.63 11.47
CA THR A 104 -10.65 -11.73 12.35
C THR A 104 -9.30 -11.48 13.01
N GLY A 105 -8.61 -10.39 12.63
CA GLY A 105 -7.30 -10.01 13.17
C GLY A 105 -6.11 -10.64 12.44
N ASP A 106 -6.34 -11.34 11.32
CA ASP A 106 -5.26 -11.69 10.40
C ASP A 106 -4.70 -10.42 9.79
N GLN A 107 -3.38 -10.37 9.61
CA GLN A 107 -2.73 -9.18 9.08
C GLN A 107 -1.44 -9.54 8.37
N TYR A 108 -1.13 -8.76 7.34
CA TYR A 108 0.08 -8.92 6.55
C TYR A 108 0.65 -7.55 6.19
N LEU A 109 1.97 -7.43 6.28
CA LEU A 109 2.74 -6.27 5.85
C LEU A 109 3.65 -6.67 4.70
N ALA A 110 3.59 -5.92 3.61
CA ALA A 110 4.57 -5.96 2.54
C ALA A 110 5.45 -4.72 2.58
N VAL A 111 6.77 -4.93 2.53
CA VAL A 111 7.78 -3.89 2.31
C VAL A 111 8.45 -4.17 0.97
N ILE A 112 8.41 -3.21 0.05
CA ILE A 112 8.74 -3.44 -1.36
C ILE A 112 9.64 -2.33 -1.90
N SER A 113 10.48 -2.64 -2.88
CA SER A 113 11.35 -1.63 -3.53
C SER A 113 10.63 -0.82 -4.61
N ASN A 114 9.55 -1.36 -5.18
CA ASN A 114 8.84 -0.71 -6.27
C ASN A 114 7.81 0.31 -5.78
N ASN A 115 7.77 1.44 -6.49
CA ASN A 115 6.63 2.34 -6.44
C ASN A 115 5.40 1.68 -7.05
N ALA A 116 4.23 2.27 -6.80
CA ALA A 116 2.96 1.93 -7.43
C ALA A 116 2.91 2.34 -8.93
N THR A 117 3.93 1.90 -9.70
CA THR A 117 4.25 2.20 -11.10
C THR A 117 4.60 0.90 -11.85
N ASN A 118 4.60 0.90 -13.19
CA ASN A 118 4.84 -0.31 -14.00
C ASN A 118 6.24 -0.26 -14.64
N ASN A 119 7.21 -1.04 -14.15
CA ASN A 119 8.58 -1.07 -14.68
C ASN A 119 9.17 -2.50 -14.61
N HIS A 120 9.69 -3.02 -15.72
CA HIS A 120 10.34 -4.34 -15.78
C HIS A 120 11.78 -4.30 -15.23
N ARG A 121 11.93 -4.07 -13.92
CA ARG A 121 13.21 -4.03 -13.21
C ARG A 121 13.26 -5.10 -12.14
N PHE A 122 14.46 -5.48 -11.71
CA PHE A 122 14.58 -6.34 -10.53
C PHE A 122 14.06 -5.57 -9.32
N GLU A 123 13.00 -6.08 -8.72
CA GLU A 123 12.41 -5.54 -7.50
C GLU A 123 12.59 -6.57 -6.40
N CYS A 124 12.89 -6.09 -5.20
CA CYS A 124 12.83 -6.89 -4.01
C CYS A 124 11.59 -6.55 -3.19
N GLY A 125 11.17 -7.50 -2.38
CA GLY A 125 10.16 -7.25 -1.40
C GLY A 125 10.01 -8.43 -0.46
N PHE A 126 9.49 -8.11 0.70
CA PHE A 126 9.24 -9.04 1.77
C PHE A 126 7.80 -8.86 2.26
N ILE A 127 7.10 -9.97 2.42
CA ILE A 127 5.75 -10.03 2.98
C ILE A 127 5.85 -10.80 4.30
N THR A 128 5.26 -10.29 5.36
CA THR A 128 5.20 -10.99 6.65
C THR A 128 3.85 -10.90 7.34
N GLY A 129 3.51 -11.97 8.05
CA GLY A 129 2.42 -12.00 9.03
C GLY A 129 2.91 -11.87 10.49
N ASP A 130 4.17 -11.53 10.71
CA ASP A 130 4.74 -11.36 12.05
C ASP A 130 4.08 -10.19 12.79
N ARG A 131 3.41 -10.50 13.91
CA ARG A 131 2.61 -9.52 14.65
C ARG A 131 3.47 -8.47 15.35
N GLU A 132 4.68 -8.81 15.77
CA GLU A 132 5.58 -7.88 16.47
C GLU A 132 6.12 -6.84 15.50
N LEU A 133 6.60 -7.28 14.34
CA LEU A 133 7.06 -6.37 13.29
C LEU A 133 5.93 -5.48 12.76
N ILE A 134 4.72 -6.02 12.65
CA ILE A 134 3.55 -5.25 12.22
C ILE A 134 3.17 -4.21 13.27
N ALA A 135 3.20 -4.54 14.56
CA ALA A 135 2.93 -3.56 15.62
C ALA A 135 3.91 -2.39 15.57
N ILE A 136 5.21 -2.68 15.45
CA ILE A 136 6.25 -1.66 15.28
C ILE A 136 5.97 -0.79 14.06
N TYR A 137 5.66 -1.40 12.90
CA TYR A 137 5.33 -0.65 11.69
C TYR A 137 4.11 0.27 11.87
N LEU A 138 3.07 -0.19 12.58
CA LEU A 138 1.88 0.63 12.81
C LEU A 138 2.18 1.81 13.74
N ASP A 139 3.03 1.64 14.75
CA ASP A 139 3.49 2.75 15.60
C ASP A 139 4.25 3.80 14.77
N GLU A 140 5.11 3.37 13.85
CA GLU A 140 5.81 4.27 12.91
C GLU A 140 4.84 4.98 11.95
N ILE A 141 3.76 4.31 11.51
CA ILE A 141 2.71 4.96 10.70
C ILE A 141 1.99 6.04 11.49
N GLU A 142 1.73 5.85 12.77
CA GLU A 142 1.14 6.91 13.60
C GLU A 142 2.07 8.11 13.72
N GLN A 143 3.40 7.90 13.81
CA GLN A 143 4.36 9.01 13.72
C GLN A 143 4.31 9.70 12.36
N MET A 144 4.27 8.93 11.25
CA MET A 144 4.14 9.50 9.90
C MET A 144 2.87 10.36 9.76
N LYS A 145 1.74 9.97 10.38
CA LYS A 145 0.51 10.77 10.36
C LYS A 145 0.71 12.14 11.02
N LEU A 146 1.40 12.19 12.15
CA LEU A 146 1.67 13.43 12.87
C LEU A 146 2.53 14.42 12.06
N GLU A 147 3.45 13.90 11.24
CA GLU A 147 4.31 14.70 10.36
C GLU A 147 3.68 15.02 9.00
N SER A 148 2.53 14.44 8.70
CA SER A 148 1.86 14.58 7.41
C SER A 148 0.81 15.69 7.38
N VAL A 149 0.46 16.10 6.17
CA VAL A 149 -0.73 16.91 5.91
C VAL A 149 -1.81 16.01 5.35
N LEU A 150 -2.95 15.95 6.01
CA LEU A 150 -4.15 15.33 5.46
C LEU A 150 -4.66 16.19 4.29
N PHE A 151 -4.66 15.61 3.10
CA PHE A 151 -5.03 16.29 1.87
C PHE A 151 -6.53 16.21 1.64
N TYR A 152 -7.13 17.38 1.43
CA TYR A 152 -8.51 17.54 1.00
C TYR A 152 -8.49 18.21 -0.37
N GLY A 153 -8.69 17.43 -1.43
CA GLY A 153 -8.95 17.99 -2.74
C GLY A 153 -10.24 18.81 -2.65
N LYS A 154 -10.21 20.09 -3.01
CA LYS A 154 -11.44 20.90 -3.02
C LYS A 154 -12.51 20.16 -3.83
N ARG A 155 -13.57 19.72 -3.15
CA ARG A 155 -14.76 19.09 -3.75
C ARG A 155 -15.55 20.11 -4.56
#